data_AF-A0A2A3G559-F1
#
_entry.id   AF-A0A2A3G559-F1
#
_cell.length_a   1.000
_cell.length_b   1.000
_cell.length_c   1.000
_cell.angle_alpha   90.00
_cell.angle_beta   90.00
_cell.angle_gamma   90.00
#
_symmetry.space_group_name_H-M   'P 1'
#
loop_
_entity.id
_entity.type
_entity.pdbx_description
1 polymer ?
#
loop_
_entity_poly.entity_id
_entity_poly.type
_entity_poly.pdbx_seq_one_letter_code
_entity_poly.pdbx_strand_id
1 'polypeptide(L)'
;MKQVLKAVLVCLVVGAAVLVVWAVASRPHPPEPPRPLPDTAVMVHGRPTTCSELFGQPCDFGLQSAFNRWGPGLAPFVDSGVLGPYAERIGFVASAKLSLDACALSHTTGKTVLEFIEQAQRQHPDAGSPELFPFWNRTRQTLCPL
;
A
#
# COMPACT_ATOMS: atom_id res chain seq x y z
N MET A 1 1.83 41.00 56.27
CA MET A 1 2.44 41.00 54.92
C MET A 1 3.14 39.68 54.56
N LYS A 2 4.06 39.14 55.38
CA LYS A 2 4.81 37.89 55.07
C LYS A 2 3.91 36.65 54.86
N GLN A 3 2.81 36.52 55.60
CA GLN A 3 1.85 35.41 55.48
C GLN A 3 1.04 35.47 54.17
N VAL A 4 0.60 36.67 53.78
CA VAL A 4 -0.13 36.92 52.52
C VAL A 4 0.77 36.66 51.31
N LEU A 5 2.04 37.08 51.38
CA LEU A 5 3.02 36.83 50.32
C LEU A 5 3.26 35.32 50.11
N LYS A 6 3.35 34.54 51.19
CA LYS A 6 3.47 33.07 51.11
C LYS A 6 2.23 32.42 50.49
N ALA A 7 1.03 32.86 50.90
CA ALA A 7 -0.22 32.34 50.35
C ALA A 7 -0.35 32.61 48.85
N VAL A 8 -0.02 33.82 48.40
CA VAL A 8 -0.01 34.18 46.97
C VAL A 8 0.99 33.33 46.20
N LEU A 9 2.19 33.11 46.75
CA LEU A 9 3.22 32.28 46.09
C LEU A 9 2.75 30.83 45.91
N VAL A 10 2.13 30.25 46.94
CA VAL A 10 1.61 28.88 46.89
C VAL A 10 0.50 28.74 45.85
N CYS A 11 -0.44 29.69 45.80
CA CYS A 11 -1.51 29.67 44.78
C CYS A 11 -0.95 29.76 43.36
N LEU A 12 0.12 30.54 43.16
CA LEU A 12 0.77 30.70 41.86
C LEU A 12 1.47 29.41 41.41
N VAL A 13 2.17 28.74 42.33
CA VAL A 13 2.83 27.45 42.04
C VAL A 13 1.79 26.36 41.75
N VAL A 14 0.73 26.28 42.54
CA VAL A 14 -0.34 25.28 42.32
C VAL A 14 -1.08 25.55 41.02
N GLY A 15 -1.41 26.82 40.72
CA GLY A 15 -2.04 27.20 39.46
C GLY A 15 -1.18 26.84 38.25
N ALA A 16 0.13 27.10 38.31
CA ALA A 16 1.06 26.72 37.26
C ALA A 16 1.14 25.20 37.10
N ALA A 17 1.19 24.44 38.19
CA ALA A 17 1.22 22.98 38.16
C ALA A 17 -0.04 22.39 37.52
N VAL A 18 -1.22 22.90 37.88
CA VAL A 18 -2.51 22.47 37.30
C VAL A 18 -2.55 22.77 35.81
N LEU A 19 -2.09 23.95 35.38
CA LEU A 19 -2.04 24.31 33.95
C LEU A 19 -1.10 23.41 33.17
N VAL A 20 0.05 23.05 33.72
CA VAL A 20 1.00 22.13 33.06
C VAL A 20 0.40 20.74 32.92
N VAL A 21 -0.21 20.20 33.98
CA VAL A 21 -0.87 18.88 33.93
C VAL A 21 -2.02 18.89 32.92
N TRP A 22 -2.85 19.94 32.92
CA TRP A 22 -3.94 20.07 31.96
C TRP A 22 -3.41 20.18 30.53
N ALA A 23 -2.36 20.98 30.29
CA ALA A 23 -1.76 21.15 28.96
C ALA A 23 -1.09 19.87 28.44
N VAL A 24 -0.58 19.00 29.31
CA VAL A 24 -0.02 17.70 28.94
C VAL A 24 -1.12 16.66 28.69
N ALA A 25 -2.13 16.59 29.57
CA ALA A 25 -3.25 15.66 29.43
C ALA A 25 -4.16 15.99 28.24
N SER A 26 -4.24 17.28 27.88
CA SER A 26 -5.05 17.74 26.73
C SER A 26 -4.31 17.63 25.40
N ARG A 27 -3.05 17.15 25.40
CA ARG A 27 -2.37 16.89 24.13
C ARG A 27 -3.11 15.77 23.42
N PRO A 28 -3.49 15.95 22.15
CA PRO A 28 -3.96 14.85 21.33
C PRO A 28 -2.92 13.73 21.41
N HIS A 29 -3.37 12.51 21.69
CA HIS A 29 -2.48 11.36 21.59
C HIS A 29 -1.87 11.36 20.18
N PRO A 30 -0.56 11.11 20.03
CA PRO A 30 0.02 10.86 18.72
C PRO A 30 -0.85 9.79 18.05
N PRO A 31 -1.28 9.99 16.79
CA PRO A 31 -2.00 8.95 16.09
C PRO A 31 -1.16 7.67 16.17
N GLU A 32 -1.78 6.57 16.62
CA GLU A 32 -1.11 5.27 16.61
C GLU A 32 -0.54 5.05 15.20
N PRO A 33 0.71 4.60 15.08
CA PRO A 33 1.25 4.30 13.76
C PRO A 33 0.32 3.29 13.09
N PRO A 34 -0.05 3.50 11.82
CA PRO A 34 -0.94 2.58 11.12
C PRO A 34 -0.38 1.17 11.25
N ARG A 35 -1.24 0.22 11.65
CA ARG A 35 -0.84 -1.17 11.80
C ARG A 35 -0.19 -1.63 10.49
N PRO A 36 1.04 -2.18 10.52
CA PRO A 36 1.68 -2.65 9.31
C PRO A 36 0.81 -3.76 8.69
N LEU A 37 0.65 -3.71 7.37
CA LEU A 37 0.06 -4.83 6.65
C LEU A 37 0.91 -6.08 6.92
N PRO A 38 0.28 -7.26 7.08
CA PRO A 38 1.05 -8.49 7.23
C PRO A 38 1.88 -8.71 5.96
N ASP A 39 3.18 -8.92 6.10
CA ASP A 39 4.04 -9.29 4.97
C ASP A 39 3.95 -10.81 4.77
N THR A 40 2.83 -11.24 4.20
CA THR A 40 2.51 -12.65 4.05
C THR A 40 3.34 -13.25 2.93
N ALA A 41 4.16 -14.25 3.24
CA ALA A 41 4.82 -15.06 2.22
C ALA A 41 3.79 -15.95 1.52
N VAL A 42 3.79 -15.91 0.19
CA VAL A 42 2.94 -16.78 -0.66
C VAL A 42 3.82 -17.60 -1.60
N MET A 43 3.31 -18.71 -2.10
CA MET A 43 4.05 -19.58 -3.00
C MET A 43 4.10 -18.98 -4.41
N VAL A 44 5.28 -18.54 -4.85
CA VAL A 44 5.55 -18.07 -6.21
C VAL A 44 6.61 -19.00 -6.83
N HIS A 45 6.29 -19.66 -7.95
CA HIS A 45 7.10 -20.72 -8.56
C HIS A 45 7.66 -21.76 -7.56
N GLY A 46 6.85 -22.19 -6.60
CA GLY A 46 7.25 -23.18 -5.61
C GLY A 46 8.14 -22.65 -4.48
N ARG A 47 8.35 -21.34 -4.37
CA ARG A 47 9.13 -20.71 -3.30
C ARG A 47 8.23 -19.78 -2.46
N PRO A 48 8.26 -19.89 -1.11
CA PRO A 48 7.68 -18.85 -0.26
C PRO A 48 8.37 -17.54 -0.57
N THR A 49 7.59 -16.54 -0.99
CA THR A 49 8.09 -15.24 -1.43
C THR A 49 7.21 -14.16 -0.82
N THR A 50 7.82 -13.14 -0.20
CA THR A 50 7.11 -11.94 0.27
C THR A 50 6.95 -10.90 -0.84
N CYS A 51 6.15 -9.86 -0.59
CA CYS A 51 5.98 -8.79 -1.58
C CYS A 51 7.31 -8.09 -1.87
N SER A 52 8.04 -7.75 -0.81
CA SER A 52 9.32 -7.05 -0.92
C SER A 52 10.41 -7.89 -1.58
N GLU A 53 10.43 -9.19 -1.33
CA GLU A 53 11.32 -10.15 -1.99
C GLU A 53 11.04 -10.24 -3.50
N LEU A 54 9.76 -10.32 -3.89
CA LEU A 54 9.40 -10.45 -5.30
C LEU A 54 9.80 -9.21 -6.12
N PHE A 55 9.57 -8.01 -5.58
CA PHE A 55 9.80 -6.75 -6.30
C PHE A 55 11.14 -6.08 -6.00
N GLY A 56 11.96 -6.67 -5.11
CA GLY A 56 13.29 -6.19 -4.73
C GLY A 56 13.29 -4.83 -4.02
N GLN A 57 12.13 -4.38 -3.53
CA GLN A 57 11.93 -3.08 -2.88
C GLN A 57 10.76 -3.15 -1.89
N PRO A 58 10.69 -2.25 -0.90
CA PRO A 58 9.52 -2.16 -0.03
C PRO A 58 8.25 -1.94 -0.85
N CYS A 59 7.23 -2.78 -0.60
CA CYS A 59 5.92 -2.59 -1.22
C CYS A 59 5.18 -1.45 -0.53
N ASP A 60 4.56 -0.59 -1.32
CA ASP A 60 3.57 0.34 -0.78
C ASP A 60 2.31 -0.42 -0.30
N PHE A 61 1.44 0.29 0.40
CA PHE A 61 0.22 -0.29 0.97
C PHE A 61 -0.67 -0.96 -0.09
N GLY A 62 -0.77 -0.37 -1.29
CA GLY A 62 -1.62 -0.89 -2.37
C GLY A 62 -1.06 -2.18 -2.92
N LEU A 63 0.24 -2.20 -3.25
CA LEU A 63 0.92 -3.37 -3.79
C LEU A 63 0.97 -4.50 -2.77
N GLN A 64 1.25 -4.21 -1.49
CA GLN A 64 1.22 -5.23 -0.43
C GLN A 64 -0.18 -5.81 -0.24
N SER A 65 -1.22 -4.96 -0.24
CA SER A 65 -2.61 -5.42 -0.11
C SER A 65 -3.02 -6.32 -1.27
N ALA A 66 -2.63 -5.96 -2.49
CA ALA A 66 -2.89 -6.74 -3.69
C ALA A 66 -2.12 -8.06 -3.67
N PHE A 67 -0.84 -8.03 -3.33
CA PHE A 67 0.01 -9.22 -3.22
C PHE A 67 -0.53 -10.21 -2.18
N ASN A 68 -0.89 -9.73 -1.00
CA ASN A 68 -1.48 -10.58 0.05
C ASN A 68 -2.78 -11.26 -0.40
N ARG A 69 -3.57 -10.59 -1.25
CA ARG A 69 -4.87 -11.07 -1.70
C ARG A 69 -4.77 -12.01 -2.90
N TRP A 70 -3.96 -11.66 -3.89
CA TRP A 70 -3.94 -12.33 -5.20
C TRP A 70 -2.60 -12.98 -5.55
N GLY A 71 -1.57 -12.77 -4.74
CA GLY A 71 -0.24 -13.38 -4.88
C GLY A 71 -0.25 -14.90 -5.06
N PRO A 72 -1.10 -15.70 -4.37
CA PRO A 72 -1.16 -17.14 -4.59
C PRO A 72 -1.52 -17.57 -6.03
N GLY A 73 -2.25 -16.73 -6.77
CA GLY A 73 -2.63 -17.00 -8.17
C GLY A 73 -1.68 -16.41 -9.20
N LEU A 74 -0.65 -15.66 -8.78
CA LEU A 74 0.16 -14.82 -9.65
C LEU A 74 1.03 -15.62 -10.62
N ALA A 75 1.76 -16.61 -10.10
CA ALA A 75 2.63 -17.49 -10.90
C ALA A 75 1.87 -18.19 -12.04
N PRO A 76 0.84 -19.01 -11.77
CA PRO A 76 0.11 -19.69 -12.85
C PRO A 76 -0.60 -18.73 -13.80
N PHE A 77 -1.01 -17.54 -13.34
CA PHE A 77 -1.66 -16.56 -14.19
C PHE A 77 -0.69 -15.91 -15.18
N VAL A 78 0.44 -15.38 -14.70
CA VAL A 78 1.42 -14.70 -15.56
C VAL A 78 2.06 -15.70 -16.54
N ASP A 79 2.37 -16.91 -16.07
CA ASP A 79 3.01 -17.95 -16.88
C ASP A 79 2.07 -18.60 -17.90
N SER A 80 0.76 -18.36 -17.81
CA SER A 80 -0.21 -18.94 -18.76
C SER A 80 -0.14 -18.36 -20.18
N GLY A 81 0.60 -17.26 -20.37
CA GLY A 81 0.71 -16.57 -21.66
C GLY A 81 -0.51 -15.72 -22.03
N VAL A 82 -1.54 -15.64 -21.18
CA VAL A 82 -2.79 -14.89 -21.47
C VAL A 82 -2.60 -13.38 -21.63
N LEU A 83 -1.49 -12.86 -21.10
CA LEU A 83 -1.11 -11.43 -21.13
C LEU A 83 -0.45 -11.01 -22.45
N GLY A 84 -0.07 -11.97 -23.30
CA GLY A 84 0.49 -11.72 -24.63
C GLY A 84 1.98 -11.36 -24.66
N PRO A 85 2.52 -11.04 -25.84
CA PRO A 85 3.98 -10.94 -26.07
C PRO A 85 4.68 -9.84 -25.28
N TYR A 86 3.95 -8.80 -24.87
CA TYR A 86 4.53 -7.75 -24.05
C TYR A 86 4.94 -8.25 -22.67
N ALA A 87 4.12 -9.11 -22.06
CA ALA A 87 4.41 -9.72 -20.77
C ALA A 87 5.67 -10.60 -20.82
N GLU A 88 5.84 -11.36 -21.90
CA GLU A 88 7.05 -12.16 -22.14
C GLU A 88 8.30 -11.29 -22.22
N ARG A 89 8.21 -10.13 -22.89
CA ARG A 89 9.33 -9.20 -23.06
C ARG A 89 9.78 -8.55 -21.74
N ILE A 90 8.84 -8.15 -20.88
CA ILE A 90 9.16 -7.49 -19.60
C ILE A 90 9.45 -8.49 -18.46
N GLY A 91 9.13 -9.76 -18.69
CA GLY A 91 9.37 -10.85 -17.75
C GLY A 91 8.36 -10.93 -16.60
N PHE A 92 8.54 -11.94 -15.76
CA PHE A 92 7.60 -12.30 -14.71
C PHE A 92 7.36 -11.18 -13.70
N VAL A 93 8.42 -10.61 -13.11
CA VAL A 93 8.30 -9.65 -11.99
C VAL A 93 7.56 -8.38 -12.42
N ALA A 94 7.89 -7.83 -13.59
CA ALA A 94 7.21 -6.66 -14.11
C ALA A 94 5.75 -6.97 -14.47
N SER A 95 5.51 -8.12 -15.08
CA SER A 95 4.15 -8.57 -15.43
C SER A 95 3.28 -8.78 -14.18
N ALA A 96 3.83 -9.44 -13.17
CA ALA A 96 3.24 -9.64 -11.86
C ALA A 96 2.84 -8.31 -11.20
N LYS A 97 3.72 -7.30 -11.24
CA LYS A 97 3.42 -5.97 -10.71
C LYS A 97 2.26 -5.31 -11.45
N LEU A 98 2.28 -5.29 -12.79
CA LEU A 98 1.19 -4.72 -13.59
C LEU A 98 -0.15 -5.41 -13.35
N SER A 99 -0.14 -6.73 -13.16
CA SER A 99 -1.35 -7.49 -12.79
C SER A 99 -1.86 -7.12 -11.40
N LEU A 100 -1.00 -7.00 -10.39
CA LEU A 100 -1.43 -6.58 -9.06
C LEU A 100 -1.95 -5.13 -9.05
N ASP A 101 -1.29 -4.23 -9.78
CA ASP A 101 -1.73 -2.84 -9.96
C ASP A 101 -3.12 -2.80 -10.63
N ALA A 102 -3.34 -3.62 -11.67
CA ALA A 102 -4.64 -3.75 -12.32
C ALA A 102 -5.72 -4.25 -11.36
N CYS A 103 -5.43 -5.25 -10.53
CA CYS A 103 -6.36 -5.74 -9.52
C CYS A 103 -6.69 -4.70 -8.46
N ALA A 104 -5.68 -4.05 -7.90
CA ALA A 104 -5.85 -3.02 -6.87
C ALA A 104 -6.73 -1.88 -7.41
N LEU A 105 -6.44 -1.44 -8.63
CA LEU A 105 -7.13 -0.33 -9.25
C LEU A 105 -8.56 -0.72 -9.66
N SER A 106 -8.79 -1.92 -10.20
CA SER A 106 -10.14 -2.37 -10.59
C SER A 106 -11.09 -2.57 -9.40
N HIS A 107 -10.54 -2.88 -8.22
CA HIS A 107 -11.29 -2.97 -6.96
C HIS A 107 -11.44 -1.62 -6.24
N THR A 108 -11.04 -0.51 -6.88
CA THR A 108 -11.20 0.84 -6.36
C THR A 108 -12.33 1.57 -7.08
N THR A 109 -13.32 2.08 -6.33
CA THR A 109 -14.47 2.79 -6.89
C THR A 109 -14.06 3.97 -7.75
N GLY A 110 -14.66 4.05 -8.95
CA GLY A 110 -14.46 5.17 -9.87
C GLY A 110 -13.17 5.10 -10.69
N LYS A 111 -12.38 4.03 -10.56
CA LYS A 111 -11.19 3.82 -11.40
C LYS A 111 -11.51 3.00 -12.64
N THR A 112 -10.84 3.31 -13.73
CA THR A 112 -11.04 2.70 -15.04
C THR A 112 -9.72 2.23 -15.63
N VAL A 113 -9.81 1.67 -16.84
CA VAL A 113 -8.63 1.27 -17.63
C VAL A 113 -7.73 2.46 -17.95
N LEU A 114 -8.26 3.68 -18.03
CA LEU A 114 -7.46 4.85 -18.38
C LEU A 114 -6.47 5.19 -17.27
N GLU A 115 -6.91 5.18 -16.00
CA GLU A 115 -6.03 5.38 -14.86
C GLU A 115 -4.98 4.28 -14.74
N PHE A 116 -5.34 3.04 -15.09
CA PHE A 116 -4.37 1.94 -15.14
C PHE A 116 -3.31 2.18 -16.20
N ILE A 117 -3.70 2.52 -17.43
CA ILE A 117 -2.77 2.79 -18.53
C ILE A 117 -1.85 3.96 -18.16
N GLU A 118 -2.41 5.06 -17.64
CA GLU A 118 -1.63 6.22 -17.22
C GLU A 118 -0.59 5.87 -16.15
N GLN A 119 -0.96 5.09 -15.14
CA GLN A 119 -0.03 4.61 -14.12
C GLN A 119 1.02 3.65 -14.69
N ALA A 120 0.60 2.70 -15.51
CA ALA A 120 1.48 1.68 -16.08
C ALA A 120 2.51 2.31 -17.03
N GLN A 121 2.12 3.29 -17.84
CA GLN A 121 3.03 4.00 -18.75
C GLN A 121 4.10 4.81 -18.02
N ARG A 122 3.84 5.30 -16.80
CA ARG A 122 4.89 5.92 -15.98
C ARG A 122 6.00 4.94 -15.59
N GLN A 123 5.65 3.66 -15.40
CA GLN A 123 6.60 2.60 -15.05
C GLN A 123 7.21 1.93 -16.29
N HIS A 124 6.45 1.92 -17.39
CA HIS A 124 6.79 1.27 -18.66
C HIS A 124 6.54 2.25 -19.83
N PRO A 125 7.42 3.24 -20.03
CA PRO A 125 7.19 4.32 -21.02
C PRO A 125 7.26 3.83 -22.47
N ASP A 126 7.81 2.65 -22.72
CA ASP A 126 7.85 1.99 -24.02
C ASP A 126 6.55 1.25 -24.38
N ALA A 127 5.60 1.13 -23.45
CA ALA A 127 4.35 0.40 -23.64
C ALA A 127 3.22 1.32 -24.13
N GLY A 128 2.57 0.93 -25.23
CA GLY A 128 1.32 1.53 -25.66
C GLY A 128 0.11 0.98 -24.90
N SER A 129 -1.02 1.67 -25.06
CA SER A 129 -2.32 1.19 -24.56
C SER A 129 -2.67 -0.23 -25.03
N PRO A 130 -2.39 -0.65 -26.28
CA PRO A 130 -2.67 -2.02 -26.74
C PRO A 130 -1.87 -3.09 -25.99
N GLU A 131 -0.62 -2.81 -25.62
CA GLU A 131 0.22 -3.72 -24.85
C GLU A 131 -0.22 -3.83 -23.38
N LEU A 132 -0.73 -2.73 -22.82
CA LEU A 132 -1.14 -2.65 -21.42
C LEU A 132 -2.57 -3.15 -21.19
N PHE A 133 -3.47 -2.99 -22.16
CA PHE A 133 -4.87 -3.38 -22.03
C PHE A 133 -5.09 -4.86 -21.62
N PRO A 134 -4.31 -5.86 -22.11
CA PRO A 134 -4.38 -7.24 -21.64
C PRO A 134 -4.20 -7.38 -20.12
N PHE A 135 -3.29 -6.61 -19.51
CA PHE A 135 -3.09 -6.62 -18.06
C PHE A 135 -4.32 -6.17 -17.31
N TRP A 136 -5.00 -5.11 -17.77
CA TRP A 136 -6.27 -4.69 -17.16
C TRP A 136 -7.36 -5.75 -17.34
N ASN A 137 -7.54 -6.23 -18.56
CA ASN A 137 -8.69 -7.06 -18.91
C ASN A 137 -8.56 -8.49 -18.36
N ARG A 138 -7.44 -9.17 -18.61
CA ARG A 138 -7.25 -10.59 -18.25
C ARG A 138 -7.19 -10.79 -16.74
N THR A 139 -6.52 -9.89 -16.06
CA THR A 139 -6.40 -9.91 -14.61
C THR A 139 -7.78 -9.84 -13.94
N ARG A 140 -8.66 -8.96 -14.41
CA ARG A 140 -10.06 -8.86 -13.93
C ARG A 140 -10.95 -10.04 -14.34
N GLN A 141 -10.56 -10.79 -15.36
CA GLN A 141 -11.30 -11.98 -15.79
C GLN A 141 -10.89 -13.23 -14.99
N THR A 142 -9.65 -13.28 -14.51
CA THR A 142 -9.06 -14.54 -14.01
C THR A 142 -8.41 -14.39 -12.64
N LEU A 143 -7.50 -13.43 -12.46
CA LEU A 143 -6.74 -13.30 -11.22
C LEU A 143 -7.56 -12.68 -10.08
N CYS A 144 -8.35 -11.64 -10.39
CA CYS A 144 -9.13 -10.88 -9.43
C CYS A 144 -10.49 -10.46 -9.99
N PRO A 145 -11.38 -11.43 -10.25
CA PRO A 145 -12.74 -11.14 -10.67
C PRO A 145 -13.45 -10.20 -9.67
N LEU A 146 -14.36 -9.39 -10.21
CA LEU A 146 -15.26 -8.52 -9.46
C LEU A 146 -16.46 -9.31 -8.92
#